data_AF-A0A976FJ78-F1
#
_entry.id   AF-A0A976FJ78-F1
#
_cell.length_a   1.000
_cell.length_b   1.000
_cell.length_c   1.000
_cell.angle_alpha   90.00
_cell.angle_beta   90.00
_cell.angle_gamma   90.00
#
_symmetry.space_group_name_H-M   'P 1'
#
loop_
_entity.id
_entity.type
_entity.pdbx_description
1 polymer ?
#
loop_
_entity_poly.entity_id
_entity_poly.type
_entity_poly.pdbx_seq_one_letter_code
_entity_poly.pdbx_strand_id
1 'polypeptide(L)'
;MELLPLALQREICSFTAATELIPQEIDAFLDNHRVRNFATHFTEPSASNLQRLARVCRNWRDIVKTLCAEHEASRVLTIRFTTGHELQQQKQIIKRLATNEQGFAVLDLRIILTIEKRRLWWDLDPETQNTNEEIVAGINHFQTIDWGLIFALCPNLQRLDLSGMPLHHLALRNVLDKSSKTCKHLEALILPKRDKELENTRADINGRVFCALHMALHRWKIASEGKGLRQLTVPSWRQFDLNHKSNEYLTMVRITCPNLEYLDGWKRLYSEGTNFVTSEESLRVSLVVWQKFCASCLALREFSWIIVPFSDDFFLSFGHAVKPFLTRLQLAYNTRSPFHIRRNEYSTGALNIVLAGCPALKHLDIVLHRLQPCDTLLYPQIDEMIDPTVFNDDFCVALTDHCPQLRSLHIRMLGPLSNNRNARVLSGKSITDRGLAALQRASRLSCIDIEEVRCSSNLILTFLKSDTDRVQAAVPRRITFRELGVCFGEVVQNVLEELGSKAAPISTKRLVKMPLVLSLSSRRGYVFGRNWLVTMQQAFQQTFPNGDLRFAAFCTSEKDTFRTSSCSSLELEKMVKTLTRAWVRGDVLRVKRLILYTNLSALDKQERHVLERKIKFSSSWIVLTE
;
A
#
# COMPACT_ATOMS: atom_id res chain seq x y z
N MET A 1 -22.33 23.29 -20.75
CA MET A 1 -23.38 22.25 -20.92
C MET A 1 -23.43 21.71 -22.34
N GLU A 2 -23.26 22.56 -23.36
CA GLU A 2 -23.42 22.21 -24.78
C GLU A 2 -22.49 21.13 -25.35
N LEU A 3 -21.39 20.79 -24.68
CA LEU A 3 -20.48 19.70 -25.10
C LEU A 3 -20.89 18.31 -24.59
N LEU A 4 -21.93 18.22 -23.74
CA LEU A 4 -22.43 16.93 -23.24
C LEU A 4 -23.50 16.37 -24.19
N PRO A 5 -23.55 15.04 -24.40
CA PRO A 5 -24.64 14.42 -25.14
C PRO A 5 -26.00 14.86 -24.58
N LEU A 6 -26.96 15.17 -25.47
CA LEU A 6 -28.26 15.73 -25.09
C LEU A 6 -29.02 14.87 -24.05
N ALA A 7 -28.80 13.55 -24.09
CA ALA A 7 -29.33 12.61 -23.09
C ALA A 7 -28.76 12.85 -21.68
N LEU A 8 -27.46 13.13 -21.59
CA LEU A 8 -26.79 13.42 -20.32
C LEU A 8 -27.19 14.79 -19.78
N GLN A 9 -27.36 15.78 -20.66
CA GLN A 9 -27.91 17.09 -20.27
C GLN A 9 -29.32 16.95 -19.71
N ARG A 10 -30.18 16.13 -20.35
CA ARG A 10 -31.55 15.86 -19.86
C ARG A 10 -31.57 15.14 -18.51
N GLU A 11 -30.67 14.18 -18.28
CA GLU A 11 -30.56 13.50 -16.97
C GLU A 11 -30.01 14.40 -15.87
N ILE A 12 -29.03 15.26 -16.18
CA ILE A 12 -28.50 16.26 -15.25
C ILE A 12 -29.57 17.32 -14.93
N CYS A 13 -30.31 17.80 -15.93
CA CYS A 13 -31.41 18.74 -15.75
C CYS A 13 -32.56 18.15 -14.91
N SER A 14 -32.89 16.88 -15.12
CA SER A 14 -33.91 16.19 -14.30
C SER A 14 -33.43 15.88 -12.89
N PHE A 15 -32.11 15.84 -12.65
CA PHE A 15 -31.53 15.81 -11.31
C PHE A 15 -31.52 17.18 -10.62
N THR A 16 -31.27 18.28 -11.34
CA THR A 16 -31.42 19.64 -10.80
C THR A 16 -32.87 20.02 -10.52
N ALA A 17 -33.83 19.40 -11.22
CA ALA A 17 -35.26 19.50 -10.89
C ALA A 17 -35.67 18.64 -9.68
N ALA A 18 -34.81 17.73 -9.19
CA ALA A 18 -35.15 16.88 -8.04
C ALA A 18 -35.23 17.66 -6.72
N THR A 19 -34.71 18.89 -6.66
CA THR A 19 -34.94 19.83 -5.54
C THR A 19 -36.37 20.37 -5.49
N GLU A 20 -37.15 20.26 -6.58
CA GLU A 20 -38.58 20.59 -6.60
C GLU A 20 -39.47 19.45 -6.03
N LEU A 21 -38.87 18.33 -5.61
CA LEU A 21 -39.59 17.23 -4.91
C LEU A 21 -39.77 17.47 -3.41
N ILE A 22 -39.43 18.67 -2.91
CA ILE A 22 -39.83 19.12 -1.58
C ILE A 22 -41.18 19.82 -1.74
N PRO A 23 -42.30 19.26 -1.22
CA PRO A 23 -43.60 19.91 -1.31
C PRO A 23 -43.53 21.29 -0.64
N GLN A 24 -43.91 22.35 -1.37
CA GLN A 24 -44.01 23.72 -0.85
C GLN A 24 -45.34 24.01 -0.14
N GLU A 25 -46.26 23.06 -0.07
CA GLU A 25 -47.57 23.26 0.58
C GLU A 25 -47.53 22.77 2.02
N ILE A 26 -47.21 23.72 2.91
CA ILE A 26 -47.58 23.70 4.32
C ILE A 26 -48.99 24.32 4.38
N ASP A 27 -50.03 23.50 4.49
CA ASP A 27 -51.17 23.71 5.40
C ASP A 27 -52.39 22.85 5.07
N ALA A 28 -53.19 22.63 6.13
CA ALA A 28 -54.48 21.94 6.20
C ALA A 28 -54.43 20.40 6.23
N PHE A 29 -54.32 19.84 7.43
CA PHE A 29 -55.46 19.17 8.08
C PHE A 29 -55.06 18.82 9.52
N LEU A 30 -55.52 19.66 10.45
CA LEU A 30 -55.59 19.35 11.86
C LEU A 30 -56.64 18.25 12.03
N ASP A 31 -56.22 17.04 12.40
CA ASP A 31 -57.08 16.21 13.24
C ASP A 31 -56.29 15.25 14.16
N ASN A 32 -56.87 15.08 15.35
CA ASN A 32 -56.20 14.70 16.59
C ASN A 32 -55.59 13.28 16.62
N HIS A 33 -54.50 13.16 17.41
CA HIS A 33 -53.80 11.94 17.84
C HIS A 33 -52.81 11.28 16.86
N ARG A 34 -51.68 11.95 16.57
CA ARG A 34 -50.39 11.28 16.22
C ARG A 34 -49.19 12.24 16.23
N VAL A 35 -48.93 12.92 17.36
CA VAL A 35 -47.68 13.69 17.55
C VAL A 35 -46.58 12.81 18.16
N ARG A 36 -46.29 11.71 17.49
CA ARG A 36 -44.97 11.06 17.60
C ARG A 36 -44.52 10.85 16.17
N ASN A 37 -43.31 11.33 15.88
CA ASN A 37 -42.52 10.98 14.71
C ASN A 37 -42.71 11.79 13.40
N PHE A 38 -42.86 13.11 13.51
CA PHE A 38 -42.67 14.05 12.39
C PHE A 38 -41.25 13.96 11.77
N ALA A 39 -40.23 13.66 12.58
CA ALA A 39 -38.84 13.54 12.13
C ALA A 39 -38.51 12.21 11.44
N THR A 40 -39.18 11.10 11.77
CA THR A 40 -38.87 9.79 11.15
C THR A 40 -39.51 9.63 9.78
N HIS A 41 -40.64 10.28 9.51
CA HIS A 41 -41.26 10.25 8.18
C HIS A 41 -40.43 10.97 7.10
N PHE A 42 -39.62 11.97 7.47
CA PHE A 42 -38.72 12.67 6.55
C PHE A 42 -37.30 12.08 6.48
N THR A 43 -36.90 11.23 7.44
CA THR A 43 -35.50 10.75 7.55
C THR A 43 -35.33 9.25 7.32
N GLU A 44 -36.40 8.46 7.29
CA GLU A 44 -36.31 7.07 6.84
C GLU A 44 -36.40 7.01 5.31
N PRO A 45 -35.31 6.66 4.60
CA PRO A 45 -35.42 6.39 3.18
C PRO A 45 -36.33 5.15 3.03
N SER A 46 -37.51 5.34 2.45
CA SER A 46 -38.45 4.24 2.19
C SER A 46 -37.71 3.09 1.48
N ALA A 47 -38.10 1.84 1.75
CA ALA A 47 -37.50 0.69 1.09
C ALA A 47 -37.52 0.83 -0.45
N SER A 48 -38.55 1.50 -0.98
CA SER A 48 -38.67 1.89 -2.39
C SER A 48 -37.57 2.88 -2.83
N ASN A 49 -37.29 3.92 -2.04
CA ASN A 49 -36.22 4.88 -2.32
C ASN A 49 -34.83 4.24 -2.24
N LEU A 50 -34.58 3.35 -1.28
CA LEU A 50 -33.33 2.58 -1.21
C LEU A 50 -33.17 1.62 -2.39
N GLN A 51 -34.25 0.95 -2.83
CA GLN A 51 -34.23 0.11 -4.02
C GLN A 51 -33.98 0.92 -5.30
N ARG A 52 -34.58 2.11 -5.40
CA ARG A 52 -34.37 3.04 -6.52
C ARG A 52 -32.93 3.53 -6.55
N LEU A 53 -32.37 3.95 -5.41
CA LEU A 53 -30.95 4.32 -5.30
C LEU A 53 -30.02 3.15 -5.65
N ALA A 54 -30.30 1.94 -5.15
CA ALA A 54 -29.53 0.75 -5.48
C ALA A 54 -29.59 0.41 -6.98
N ARG A 55 -30.69 0.73 -7.66
CA ARG A 55 -30.82 0.58 -9.12
C ARG A 55 -29.97 1.61 -9.86
N VAL A 56 -30.00 2.88 -9.43
CA VAL A 56 -29.16 3.95 -9.99
C VAL A 56 -27.67 3.62 -9.79
N CYS A 57 -27.26 3.24 -8.59
CA CYS A 57 -25.86 2.87 -8.30
C CYS A 57 -25.39 1.67 -9.13
N ARG A 58 -26.27 0.69 -9.41
CA ARG A 58 -25.96 -0.45 -10.29
C ARG A 58 -25.80 0.02 -11.74
N ASN A 59 -26.75 0.78 -12.27
CA ASN A 59 -26.67 1.33 -13.63
C ASN A 59 -25.41 2.18 -13.83
N TRP A 60 -25.07 3.04 -12.87
CA TRP A 60 -23.83 3.83 -12.91
C TRP A 60 -22.58 2.96 -12.86
N ARG A 61 -22.56 1.91 -12.03
CA ARG A 61 -21.44 0.97 -12.00
C ARG A 61 -21.27 0.27 -13.34
N ASP A 62 -22.37 -0.12 -13.98
CA ASP A 62 -22.35 -0.78 -15.27
C ASP A 62 -21.89 0.18 -16.38
N ILE A 63 -22.36 1.43 -16.37
CA ILE A 63 -21.87 2.49 -17.28
C ILE A 63 -20.38 2.75 -17.08
N VAL A 64 -19.91 2.91 -15.83
CA VAL A 64 -18.48 3.11 -15.54
C VAL A 64 -17.65 1.91 -15.99
N LYS A 65 -18.14 0.69 -15.78
CA LYS A 65 -17.48 -0.52 -16.30
C LYS A 65 -17.40 -0.51 -17.81
N THR A 66 -18.50 -0.16 -18.50
CA THR A 66 -18.53 -0.06 -19.96
C THR A 66 -17.57 1.02 -20.45
N LEU A 67 -17.54 2.21 -19.82
CA LEU A 67 -16.62 3.28 -20.16
C LEU A 67 -15.15 2.89 -19.90
N CYS A 68 -14.85 2.19 -18.80
CA CYS A 68 -13.52 1.66 -18.55
C CYS A 68 -13.13 0.62 -19.62
N ALA A 69 -14.05 -0.30 -19.96
CA ALA A 69 -13.81 -1.30 -20.99
C ALA A 69 -13.64 -0.66 -22.38
N GLU A 70 -14.43 0.37 -22.71
CA GLU A 70 -14.28 1.15 -23.93
C GLU A 70 -12.96 1.92 -23.95
N HIS A 71 -12.56 2.52 -22.83
CA HIS A 71 -11.27 3.20 -22.70
C HIS A 71 -10.10 2.23 -22.88
N GLU A 72 -10.15 1.06 -22.23
CA GLU A 72 -9.17 -0.01 -22.39
C GLU A 72 -9.16 -0.57 -23.82
N ALA A 73 -10.33 -0.68 -24.47
CA ALA A 73 -10.43 -1.21 -25.84
C ALA A 73 -10.01 -0.21 -26.93
N SER A 74 -10.25 1.09 -26.72
CA SER A 74 -10.05 2.13 -27.75
C SER A 74 -8.79 2.98 -27.55
N ARG A 75 -8.36 3.23 -26.31
CA ARG A 75 -7.26 4.17 -25.99
C ARG A 75 -5.99 3.49 -25.51
N VAL A 76 -6.06 2.24 -25.07
CA VAL A 76 -4.89 1.43 -24.68
C VAL A 76 -4.60 0.43 -25.78
N LEU A 77 -3.40 0.51 -26.36
CA LEU A 77 -2.95 -0.42 -27.38
C LEU A 77 -1.72 -1.18 -26.93
N THR A 78 -1.80 -2.51 -26.97
CA THR A 78 -0.63 -3.38 -26.79
C THR A 78 -0.18 -3.92 -28.14
N ILE A 79 1.05 -3.56 -28.53
CA ILE A 79 1.72 -4.08 -29.71
C ILE A 79 2.69 -5.18 -29.28
N ARG A 80 2.62 -6.32 -29.97
CA ARG A 80 3.52 -7.46 -29.75
C ARG A 80 4.32 -7.71 -31.02
N PHE A 81 5.63 -7.83 -30.85
CA PHE A 81 6.50 -8.37 -31.89
C PHE A 81 7.11 -9.69 -31.41
N THR A 82 7.11 -10.68 -32.29
CA THR A 82 7.80 -11.96 -32.10
C THR A 82 8.97 -12.05 -33.06
N THR A 83 10.11 -12.56 -32.58
CA THR A 83 11.32 -12.72 -33.39
C THR A 83 11.02 -13.53 -34.67
N GLY A 84 11.36 -12.99 -35.83
CA GLY A 84 11.15 -13.62 -37.14
C GLY A 84 9.82 -13.32 -37.85
N HIS A 85 8.87 -12.63 -37.20
CA HIS A 85 7.57 -12.25 -37.79
C HIS A 85 7.35 -10.73 -37.83
N GLU A 86 8.39 -9.94 -37.60
CA GLU A 86 8.31 -8.50 -37.32
C GLU A 86 7.75 -7.71 -38.49
N LEU A 87 8.16 -8.01 -39.72
CA LEU A 87 7.73 -7.27 -40.90
C LEU A 87 6.24 -7.48 -41.19
N GLN A 88 5.75 -8.71 -40.99
CA GLN A 88 4.32 -9.03 -41.15
C GLN A 88 3.49 -8.38 -40.04
N GLN A 89 3.97 -8.47 -38.80
CA GLN A 89 3.33 -7.83 -37.65
C GLN A 89 3.31 -6.31 -37.81
N GLN A 90 4.41 -5.68 -38.23
CA GLN A 90 4.47 -4.25 -38.50
C GLN A 90 3.41 -3.83 -39.53
N LYS A 91 3.27 -4.56 -40.64
CA LYS A 91 2.23 -4.27 -41.65
C LYS A 91 0.82 -4.38 -41.07
N GLN A 92 0.55 -5.41 -40.25
CA GLN A 92 -0.73 -5.58 -39.57
C GLN A 92 -1.02 -4.45 -38.57
N ILE A 93 -0.02 -4.05 -37.79
CA ILE A 93 -0.09 -2.97 -36.81
C ILE A 93 -0.35 -1.63 -37.50
N ILE A 94 0.42 -1.31 -38.55
CA ILE A 94 0.24 -0.08 -39.33
C ILE A 94 -1.16 -0.05 -39.95
N LYS A 95 -1.60 -1.17 -40.55
CA LYS A 95 -2.96 -1.26 -41.10
C LYS A 95 -4.01 -1.01 -40.02
N ARG A 96 -3.84 -1.60 -38.83
CA ARG A 96 -4.75 -1.40 -37.70
C ARG A 96 -4.77 0.06 -37.23
N LEU A 97 -3.61 0.68 -37.05
CA LEU A 97 -3.48 2.07 -36.62
C LEU A 97 -4.04 3.07 -37.63
N ALA A 98 -3.88 2.78 -38.92
CA ALA A 98 -4.40 3.61 -40.01
C ALA A 98 -5.91 3.42 -40.26
N THR A 99 -6.46 2.25 -39.92
CA THR A 99 -7.89 1.97 -40.12
C THR A 99 -8.72 2.83 -39.16
N ASN A 100 -9.66 3.61 -39.70
CA ASN A 100 -10.56 4.50 -38.95
C ASN A 100 -9.83 5.46 -37.98
N GLU A 101 -8.61 5.89 -38.32
CA GLU A 101 -7.79 6.79 -37.49
C GLU A 101 -7.60 6.30 -36.05
N GLN A 102 -7.68 4.98 -35.81
CA GLN A 102 -7.56 4.40 -34.47
C GLN A 102 -6.29 4.87 -33.75
N GLY A 103 -5.18 5.07 -34.47
CA GLY A 103 -3.94 5.57 -33.90
C GLY A 103 -4.05 6.94 -33.22
N PHE A 104 -4.92 7.85 -33.70
CA PHE A 104 -5.15 9.15 -33.08
C PHE A 104 -5.89 9.06 -31.74
N ALA A 105 -6.66 7.99 -31.53
CA ALA A 105 -7.36 7.72 -30.27
C ALA A 105 -6.47 7.03 -29.21
N VAL A 106 -5.31 6.48 -29.61
CA VAL A 106 -4.39 5.80 -28.70
C VAL A 106 -3.69 6.83 -27.79
N LEU A 107 -3.89 6.69 -26.50
CA LEU A 107 -3.25 7.50 -25.46
C LEU A 107 -2.19 6.71 -24.68
N ASP A 108 -2.37 5.40 -24.54
CA ASP A 108 -1.41 4.50 -23.89
C ASP A 108 -0.95 3.41 -24.86
N LEU A 109 0.36 3.36 -25.12
CA LEU A 109 0.96 2.38 -25.99
C LEU A 109 1.94 1.50 -25.21
N ARG A 110 1.65 0.20 -25.21
CA ARG A 110 2.52 -0.81 -24.62
C ARG A 110 3.21 -1.62 -25.71
N ILE A 111 4.54 -1.70 -25.64
CA ILE A 111 5.36 -2.47 -26.59
C ILE A 111 5.94 -3.69 -25.88
N ILE A 112 5.67 -4.87 -26.44
CA ILE A 112 6.18 -6.15 -25.94
C ILE A 112 6.98 -6.82 -27.06
N LEU A 113 8.22 -7.19 -26.75
CA LEU A 113 9.07 -8.00 -27.63
C LEU A 113 9.17 -9.41 -27.04
N THR A 114 8.68 -10.40 -27.78
CA THR A 114 8.75 -11.81 -27.37
C THR A 114 9.83 -12.50 -28.18
N ILE A 115 10.81 -13.08 -27.48
CA ILE A 115 11.85 -13.89 -28.11
C ILE A 115 11.33 -15.33 -28.13
N GLU A 116 10.98 -15.86 -29.31
CA GLU A 116 10.69 -17.28 -29.44
C GLU A 116 12.00 -18.07 -29.32
N LYS A 117 12.06 -18.99 -28.35
CA LYS A 117 13.14 -19.98 -28.28
C LYS A 117 12.99 -20.92 -29.48
N ARG A 118 13.70 -20.65 -30.58
CA ARG A 118 13.88 -21.65 -31.63
C ARG A 118 14.79 -22.74 -31.07
N ARG A 119 14.22 -23.91 -30.73
CA ARG A 119 15.01 -25.14 -30.60
C ARG A 119 15.64 -25.41 -31.96
N LEU A 120 16.96 -25.33 -32.03
CA LEU A 120 17.70 -25.72 -33.22
C LEU A 120 17.79 -27.25 -33.20
N TRP A 121 17.77 -27.88 -34.37
CA TRP A 121 17.66 -29.33 -34.54
C TRP A 121 18.90 -30.11 -34.04
N TRP A 122 19.94 -29.42 -33.59
CA TRP A 122 21.12 -29.98 -32.94
C TRP A 122 21.13 -29.80 -31.40
N ASP A 123 20.07 -29.27 -30.79
CA ASP A 123 19.90 -29.17 -29.33
C ASP A 123 19.49 -30.53 -28.70
N LEU A 124 20.24 -31.59 -29.03
CA LEU A 124 19.95 -32.96 -28.59
C LEU A 124 20.58 -33.33 -27.24
N ASP A 125 21.38 -32.46 -26.61
CA ASP A 125 21.97 -32.75 -25.30
C ASP A 125 21.33 -31.94 -24.16
N PRO A 126 20.68 -32.60 -23.18
CA PRO A 126 20.03 -31.92 -22.06
C PRO A 126 21.00 -31.39 -20.99
N GLU A 127 22.32 -31.62 -21.11
CA GLU A 127 23.29 -31.33 -20.03
C GLU A 127 24.23 -30.13 -20.26
N THR A 128 24.23 -29.48 -21.43
CA THR A 128 25.03 -28.26 -21.69
C THR A 128 24.14 -27.09 -22.12
N GLN A 129 23.29 -26.61 -21.20
CA GLN A 129 22.53 -25.38 -21.41
C GLN A 129 23.42 -24.14 -21.30
N ASN A 130 24.11 -23.77 -22.38
CA ASN A 130 24.62 -22.41 -22.54
C ASN A 130 23.48 -21.50 -23.06
N THR A 131 22.52 -21.18 -22.19
CA THR A 131 21.38 -20.28 -22.46
C THR A 131 21.79 -18.88 -22.95
N ASN A 132 23.05 -18.49 -22.76
CA ASN A 132 23.56 -17.17 -23.08
C ASN A 132 23.74 -16.93 -24.60
N GLU A 133 24.08 -17.95 -25.41
CA GLU A 133 24.35 -17.73 -26.84
C GLU A 133 23.07 -17.62 -27.69
N GLU A 134 22.01 -18.38 -27.36
CA GLU A 134 20.71 -18.33 -28.04
C GLU A 134 19.96 -17.01 -27.81
N ILE A 135 19.97 -16.49 -26.57
CA ILE A 135 19.39 -15.18 -26.25
C ILE A 135 20.16 -14.06 -26.98
N VAL A 136 21.49 -14.17 -27.04
CA VAL A 136 22.37 -13.20 -27.71
C VAL A 136 22.16 -13.20 -29.23
N ALA A 137 21.94 -14.36 -29.85
CA ALA A 137 21.60 -14.45 -31.27
C ALA A 137 20.22 -13.84 -31.55
N GLY A 138 19.18 -14.17 -30.77
CA GLY A 138 17.82 -13.64 -30.93
C GLY A 138 17.71 -12.11 -30.79
N ILE A 139 18.48 -11.49 -29.88
CA ILE A 139 18.48 -10.02 -29.70
C ILE A 139 19.15 -9.29 -30.88
N ASN A 140 20.08 -9.93 -31.59
CA ASN A 140 20.75 -9.36 -32.76
C ASN A 140 19.97 -9.53 -34.08
N HIS A 141 18.94 -10.38 -34.11
CA HIS A 141 18.24 -10.78 -35.34
C HIS A 141 16.96 -9.98 -35.66
N PHE A 142 16.59 -8.98 -34.85
CA PHE A 142 15.47 -8.11 -35.18
C PHE A 142 15.84 -7.18 -36.34
N GLN A 143 15.41 -7.53 -37.55
CA GLN A 143 15.42 -6.61 -38.69
C GLN A 143 14.61 -5.35 -38.36
N THR A 144 15.09 -4.21 -38.87
CA THR A 144 14.68 -2.84 -38.52
C THR A 144 13.17 -2.59 -38.61
N ILE A 145 12.47 -2.72 -37.48
CA ILE A 145 11.12 -2.19 -37.30
C ILE A 145 11.17 -0.67 -37.50
N ASP A 146 10.32 -0.14 -38.37
CA ASP A 146 10.21 1.31 -38.56
C ASP A 146 9.29 1.93 -37.50
N TRP A 147 9.89 2.22 -36.36
CA TRP A 147 9.24 2.91 -35.25
C TRP A 147 8.74 4.31 -35.63
N GLY A 148 9.36 4.97 -36.62
CA GLY A 148 8.94 6.28 -37.07
C GLY A 148 7.53 6.26 -37.65
N LEU A 149 7.22 5.26 -38.48
CA LEU A 149 5.89 5.06 -39.05
C LEU A 149 4.85 4.75 -37.98
N ILE A 150 5.18 3.88 -37.01
CA ILE A 150 4.24 3.52 -35.94
C ILE A 150 3.92 4.74 -35.08
N PHE A 151 4.92 5.49 -34.63
CA PHE A 151 4.68 6.66 -33.78
C PHE A 151 4.07 7.85 -34.53
N ALA A 152 4.29 7.98 -35.85
CA ALA A 152 3.61 8.99 -36.66
C ALA A 152 2.08 8.77 -36.69
N LEU A 153 1.62 7.53 -36.54
CA LEU A 153 0.19 7.19 -36.47
C LEU A 153 -0.40 7.39 -35.07
N CYS A 154 0.43 7.61 -34.04
CA CYS A 154 -0.02 7.82 -32.66
C CYS A 154 0.45 9.17 -32.09
N PRO A 155 0.07 10.33 -32.68
CA PRO A 155 0.59 11.63 -32.28
C PRO A 155 0.12 12.09 -30.89
N ASN A 156 -1.05 11.63 -30.44
CA ASN A 156 -1.68 12.01 -29.16
C ASN A 156 -1.22 11.15 -27.98
N LEU A 157 -0.17 10.35 -28.16
CA LEU A 157 0.31 9.42 -27.16
C LEU A 157 0.74 10.15 -25.86
N GLN A 158 0.15 9.76 -24.74
CA GLN A 158 0.43 10.29 -23.41
C GLN A 158 1.29 9.34 -22.56
N ARG A 159 1.19 8.03 -22.79
CA ARG A 159 1.93 7.02 -22.03
C ARG A 159 2.60 6.02 -22.94
N LEU A 160 3.90 5.80 -22.72
CA LEU A 160 4.70 4.82 -23.44
C LEU A 160 5.24 3.79 -22.44
N ASP A 161 4.70 2.58 -22.51
CA ASP A 161 5.12 1.45 -21.68
C ASP A 161 6.03 0.49 -22.47
N LEU A 162 7.32 0.52 -22.14
CA LEU A 162 8.36 -0.34 -22.71
C LEU A 162 8.71 -1.50 -21.76
N SER A 163 7.90 -1.75 -20.74
CA SER A 163 8.13 -2.78 -19.73
C SER A 163 8.33 -4.19 -20.26
N GLY A 164 7.81 -4.48 -21.46
CA GLY A 164 7.91 -5.77 -22.12
C GLY A 164 9.04 -5.88 -23.15
N MET A 165 9.96 -4.91 -23.21
CA MET A 165 11.18 -5.02 -24.03
C MET A 165 12.37 -5.45 -23.15
N PRO A 166 13.42 -6.09 -23.69
CA PRO A 166 14.67 -6.26 -22.95
C PRO A 166 15.42 -4.93 -22.82
N LEU A 167 16.03 -4.65 -21.67
CA LEU A 167 16.76 -3.38 -21.43
C LEU A 167 17.92 -3.18 -22.43
N HIS A 168 18.62 -4.27 -22.76
CA HIS A 168 19.78 -4.27 -23.65
C HIS A 168 19.42 -4.36 -25.13
N HIS A 169 18.13 -4.21 -25.46
CA HIS A 169 17.65 -4.33 -26.83
C HIS A 169 18.05 -3.09 -27.66
N LEU A 170 18.68 -3.30 -28.82
CA LEU A 170 19.17 -2.23 -29.68
C LEU A 170 18.04 -1.30 -30.17
N ALA A 171 16.83 -1.83 -30.36
CA ALA A 171 15.67 -1.03 -30.75
C ALA A 171 15.22 -0.02 -29.69
N LEU A 172 15.58 -0.19 -28.41
CA LEU A 172 15.14 0.73 -27.35
C LEU A 172 15.62 2.16 -27.61
N ARG A 173 16.86 2.32 -28.10
CA ARG A 173 17.38 3.61 -28.56
C ARG A 173 16.53 4.21 -29.68
N ASN A 174 16.20 3.41 -30.69
CA ASN A 174 15.44 3.86 -31.85
C ASN A 174 14.01 4.24 -31.44
N VAL A 175 13.40 3.48 -30.54
CA VAL A 175 12.08 3.77 -29.95
C VAL A 175 12.10 5.12 -29.25
N LEU A 176 13.09 5.39 -28.39
CA LEU A 176 13.21 6.67 -27.68
C LEU A 176 13.48 7.85 -28.63
N ASP A 177 14.37 7.67 -29.62
CA ASP A 177 14.68 8.75 -30.59
C ASP A 177 13.48 9.07 -31.49
N LYS A 178 12.74 8.07 -31.95
CA LYS A 178 11.58 8.26 -32.84
C LYS A 178 10.37 8.78 -32.07
N SER A 179 10.01 8.18 -30.94
CA SER A 179 8.89 8.64 -30.11
C SER A 179 9.07 10.08 -29.63
N SER A 180 10.30 10.49 -29.30
CA SER A 180 10.57 11.88 -28.90
C SER A 180 10.46 12.92 -30.01
N LYS A 181 10.47 12.51 -31.28
CA LYS A 181 10.28 13.40 -32.43
C LYS A 181 8.81 13.55 -32.82
N THR A 182 8.03 12.47 -32.67
CA THR A 182 6.65 12.40 -33.15
C THR A 182 5.62 12.62 -32.04
N CYS A 183 5.79 11.97 -30.88
CA CYS A 183 4.84 11.98 -29.77
C CYS A 183 5.11 13.17 -28.85
N LYS A 184 4.49 14.32 -29.14
CA LYS A 184 4.73 15.58 -28.42
C LYS A 184 3.99 15.68 -27.08
N HIS A 185 2.90 14.92 -26.91
CA HIS A 185 2.04 14.96 -25.72
C HIS A 185 2.39 13.91 -24.66
N LEU A 186 3.59 13.34 -24.72
CA LEU A 186 3.97 12.28 -23.80
C LEU A 186 4.09 12.82 -22.37
N GLU A 187 3.42 12.19 -21.43
CA GLU A 187 3.42 12.51 -19.99
C GLU A 187 4.09 11.41 -19.15
N ALA A 188 4.06 10.15 -19.61
CA ALA A 188 4.56 9.01 -18.87
C ALA A 188 5.47 8.10 -19.71
N LEU A 189 6.66 7.79 -19.21
CA LEU A 189 7.58 6.81 -19.79
C LEU A 189 7.91 5.71 -18.78
N ILE A 190 7.68 4.46 -19.18
CA ILE A 190 8.03 3.29 -18.37
C ILE A 190 9.09 2.48 -19.10
N LEU A 191 10.30 2.45 -18.55
CA LEU A 191 11.39 1.66 -19.12
C LEU A 191 11.36 0.19 -18.66
N PRO A 192 11.98 -0.70 -19.45
CA PRO A 192 11.99 -2.12 -19.14
C PRO A 192 12.85 -2.48 -17.95
N LYS A 193 12.45 -3.54 -17.24
CA LYS A 193 13.23 -4.06 -16.10
C LYS A 193 14.56 -4.63 -16.61
N ARG A 194 15.58 -4.58 -15.76
CA ARG A 194 16.88 -5.21 -16.01
C ARG A 194 16.76 -6.74 -15.97
N ASP A 195 17.40 -7.40 -16.93
CA ASP A 195 17.55 -8.86 -16.98
C ASP A 195 18.86 -9.26 -16.29
N LYS A 196 18.78 -10.19 -15.33
CA LYS A 196 19.93 -10.63 -14.50
C LYS A 196 20.94 -11.49 -15.26
N GLU A 197 20.54 -12.04 -16.41
CA GLU A 197 21.33 -13.02 -17.16
C GLU A 197 22.31 -12.35 -18.15
N LEU A 198 22.09 -11.08 -18.53
CA LEU A 198 22.83 -10.38 -19.59
C LEU A 198 23.85 -9.34 -19.07
N GLU A 199 24.22 -9.42 -17.79
CA GLU A 199 24.86 -8.32 -17.03
C GLU A 199 26.32 -8.01 -17.40
N ASN A 200 27.13 -9.02 -17.74
CA ASN A 200 28.58 -8.85 -17.87
C ASN A 200 29.04 -8.41 -19.27
N THR A 201 28.18 -8.51 -20.29
CA THR A 201 28.61 -8.41 -21.69
C THR A 201 28.28 -7.07 -22.36
N ARG A 202 27.47 -6.18 -21.75
CA ARG A 202 26.82 -5.05 -22.48
C ARG A 202 26.79 -3.68 -21.76
N ALA A 203 27.86 -3.32 -21.06
CA ALA A 203 27.96 -2.00 -20.40
C ALA A 203 27.90 -0.79 -21.38
N ASP A 204 28.39 -0.93 -22.62
CA ASP A 204 28.36 0.15 -23.64
C ASP A 204 26.93 0.46 -24.13
N ILE A 205 26.09 -0.57 -24.30
CA ILE A 205 24.70 -0.42 -24.74
C ILE A 205 23.90 0.41 -23.72
N ASN A 206 24.21 0.23 -22.42
CA ASN A 206 23.56 0.98 -21.35
C ASN A 206 23.86 2.49 -21.42
N GLY A 207 25.11 2.87 -21.70
CA GLY A 207 25.48 4.27 -21.91
C GLY A 207 24.72 4.89 -23.08
N ARG A 208 24.61 4.17 -24.20
CA ARG A 208 23.91 4.65 -25.40
C ARG A 208 22.41 4.83 -25.17
N VAL A 209 21.75 3.92 -24.45
CA VAL A 209 20.32 4.09 -24.11
C VAL A 209 20.12 5.28 -23.17
N PHE A 210 21.03 5.50 -22.20
CA PHE A 210 20.95 6.66 -21.31
C PHE A 210 21.11 7.98 -22.06
N CYS A 211 22.06 8.08 -22.99
CA CYS A 211 22.19 9.25 -23.87
C CYS A 211 20.91 9.47 -24.71
N ALA A 212 20.33 8.39 -25.26
CA ALA A 212 19.08 8.47 -26.01
C ALA A 212 17.91 8.95 -25.15
N LEU A 213 17.82 8.47 -23.90
CA LEU A 213 16.84 8.91 -22.92
C LEU A 213 17.01 10.40 -22.60
N HIS A 214 18.24 10.86 -22.34
CA HIS A 214 18.53 12.27 -22.07
C HIS A 214 18.06 13.17 -23.23
N MET A 215 18.39 12.79 -24.47
CA MET A 215 17.94 13.54 -25.65
C MET A 215 16.42 13.50 -25.81
N ALA A 216 15.78 12.36 -25.55
CA ALA A 216 14.33 12.20 -25.65
C ALA A 216 13.61 13.09 -24.62
N LEU A 217 14.05 13.08 -23.37
CA LEU A 217 13.50 13.91 -22.29
C LEU A 217 13.63 15.41 -22.60
N HIS A 218 14.77 15.83 -23.17
CA HIS A 218 14.94 17.23 -23.57
C HIS A 218 13.94 17.64 -24.67
N ARG A 219 13.71 16.76 -25.65
CA ARG A 219 12.73 17.02 -26.72
C ARG A 219 11.29 17.07 -26.19
N TRP A 220 10.91 16.14 -25.31
CA TRP A 220 9.58 16.18 -24.68
C TRP A 220 9.42 17.40 -23.79
N LYS A 221 10.46 17.84 -23.09
CA LYS A 221 10.43 19.11 -22.36
C LYS A 221 10.14 20.28 -23.28
N ILE A 222 10.82 20.39 -24.42
CA ILE A 222 10.56 21.47 -25.39
C ILE A 222 9.13 21.36 -25.95
N ALA A 223 8.70 20.15 -26.33
CA ALA A 223 7.39 19.90 -26.91
C ALA A 223 6.22 20.19 -25.94
N SER A 224 6.46 20.05 -24.63
CA SER A 224 5.49 20.30 -23.56
C SER A 224 5.60 21.70 -22.95
N GLU A 225 6.16 22.66 -23.68
CA GLU A 225 6.33 24.06 -23.22
C GLU A 225 7.14 24.17 -21.91
N GLY A 226 8.13 23.29 -21.74
CA GLY A 226 9.00 23.27 -20.57
C GLY A 226 8.52 22.40 -19.40
N LYS A 227 7.33 21.79 -19.49
CA LYS A 227 6.75 20.99 -18.38
C LYS A 227 7.44 19.63 -18.18
N GLY A 228 7.89 19.01 -19.26
CA GLY A 228 8.50 17.68 -19.24
C GLY A 228 7.51 16.56 -18.90
N LEU A 229 8.04 15.38 -18.57
CA LEU A 229 7.22 14.22 -18.18
C LEU A 229 6.70 14.36 -16.74
N ARG A 230 5.52 13.78 -16.48
CA ARG A 230 4.89 13.65 -15.16
C ARG A 230 5.23 12.32 -14.49
N GLN A 231 5.48 11.26 -15.25
CA GLN A 231 5.92 9.96 -14.72
C GLN A 231 7.15 9.45 -15.46
N LEU A 232 8.16 9.04 -14.71
CA LEU A 232 9.39 8.46 -15.23
C LEU A 232 9.77 7.23 -14.41
N THR A 233 9.68 6.05 -15.05
CA THR A 233 10.14 4.79 -14.47
C THR A 233 11.44 4.38 -15.16
N VAL A 234 12.58 4.57 -14.50
CA VAL A 234 13.89 4.09 -14.96
C VAL A 234 14.38 3.08 -13.92
N PRO A 235 14.46 1.77 -14.23
CA PRO A 235 15.05 0.82 -13.30
C PRO A 235 16.56 1.09 -13.19
N SER A 236 17.14 0.92 -12.01
CA SER A 236 18.58 1.10 -11.75
C SER A 236 19.50 0.35 -12.74
N TRP A 237 20.55 1.03 -13.22
CA TRP A 237 21.49 0.51 -14.23
C TRP A 237 22.85 0.04 -13.64
N ARG A 238 23.02 -0.07 -12.31
CA ARG A 238 24.17 -0.74 -11.63
C ARG A 238 23.90 -1.02 -10.15
N GLN A 239 24.59 -2.02 -9.61
CA GLN A 239 24.38 -2.60 -8.28
C GLN A 239 25.06 -1.81 -7.14
N PHE A 240 26.10 -1.01 -7.42
CA PHE A 240 26.69 -0.08 -6.47
C PHE A 240 27.38 1.01 -7.29
N ASP A 241 26.85 2.24 -7.27
CA ASP A 241 27.32 3.35 -8.10
C ASP A 241 28.74 3.74 -7.71
N LEU A 242 29.73 3.13 -8.36
CA LEU A 242 31.16 3.43 -8.17
C LEU A 242 31.53 4.82 -8.72
N ASN A 243 30.71 5.44 -9.59
CA ASN A 243 31.07 6.67 -10.29
C ASN A 243 29.84 7.58 -10.48
N HIS A 244 29.61 8.62 -9.67
CA HIS A 244 28.83 9.87 -9.87
C HIS A 244 27.52 9.90 -10.73
N LYS A 245 27.02 8.78 -11.26
CA LYS A 245 25.95 8.72 -12.26
C LYS A 245 24.58 8.97 -11.66
N SER A 246 24.39 8.66 -10.38
CA SER A 246 23.17 9.01 -9.65
C SER A 246 23.02 10.53 -9.54
N ASN A 247 24.12 11.28 -9.37
CA ASN A 247 24.09 12.74 -9.36
C ASN A 247 23.74 13.30 -10.74
N GLU A 248 24.35 12.78 -11.80
CA GLU A 248 24.03 13.17 -13.18
C GLU A 248 22.57 12.86 -13.51
N TYR A 249 22.08 11.68 -13.11
CA TYR A 249 20.69 11.27 -13.30
C TYR A 249 19.71 12.21 -12.59
N LEU A 250 19.86 12.45 -11.29
CA LEU A 250 18.95 13.36 -10.58
C LEU A 250 19.05 14.80 -11.10
N THR A 251 20.25 15.24 -11.49
CA THR A 251 20.43 16.57 -12.11
C THR A 251 19.70 16.66 -13.44
N MET A 252 19.77 15.61 -14.27
CA MET A 252 19.06 15.51 -15.53
C MET A 252 17.54 15.49 -15.31
N VAL A 253 17.03 14.67 -14.39
CA VAL A 253 15.60 14.58 -14.08
C VAL A 253 15.08 15.95 -13.63
N ARG A 254 15.82 16.61 -12.74
CA ARG A 254 15.51 17.97 -12.26
C ARG A 254 15.40 18.97 -13.42
N ILE A 255 16.33 18.93 -14.37
CA ILE A 255 16.37 19.88 -15.49
C ILE A 255 15.28 19.56 -16.53
N THR A 256 15.03 18.28 -16.80
CA THR A 256 14.17 17.84 -17.92
C THR A 256 12.71 17.63 -17.52
N CYS A 257 12.44 17.28 -16.26
CA CYS A 257 11.12 16.91 -15.75
C CYS A 257 10.79 17.68 -14.45
N PRO A 258 10.59 19.01 -14.50
CA PRO A 258 10.32 19.81 -13.30
C PRO A 258 8.96 19.47 -12.63
N ASN A 259 7.96 19.06 -13.41
CA ASN A 259 6.62 18.70 -12.92
C ASN A 259 6.46 17.20 -12.65
N LEU A 260 7.55 16.52 -12.31
CA LEU A 260 7.54 15.08 -12.06
C LEU A 260 6.64 14.75 -10.86
N GLU A 261 5.64 13.91 -11.10
CA GLU A 261 4.72 13.39 -10.09
C GLU A 261 5.17 12.01 -9.57
N TYR A 262 5.79 11.21 -10.43
CA TYR A 262 6.19 9.83 -10.11
C TYR A 262 7.61 9.52 -10.59
N LEU A 263 8.49 9.22 -9.63
CA LEU A 263 9.81 8.61 -9.84
C LEU A 263 9.78 7.20 -9.22
N ASP A 264 9.29 6.22 -9.97
CA ASP A 264 8.86 4.92 -9.43
C ASP A 264 9.62 3.71 -10.00
N GLY A 265 10.82 3.94 -10.54
CA GLY A 265 11.77 2.90 -10.98
C GLY A 265 11.96 1.79 -9.93
N TRP A 266 12.09 2.22 -8.68
CA TRP A 266 12.31 1.36 -7.53
C TRP A 266 11.23 0.29 -7.36
N LYS A 267 9.97 0.56 -7.71
CA LYS A 267 8.87 -0.42 -7.55
C LYS A 267 9.09 -1.69 -8.35
N ARG A 268 9.81 -1.61 -9.47
CA ARG A 268 10.10 -2.77 -10.32
C ARG A 268 11.23 -3.63 -9.77
N LEU A 269 12.07 -3.05 -8.92
CA LEU A 269 13.24 -3.65 -8.29
C LEU A 269 13.04 -3.92 -6.79
N TYR A 270 11.93 -3.43 -6.25
CA TYR A 270 11.48 -3.65 -4.88
C TYR A 270 11.14 -5.10 -4.67
N SER A 271 11.70 -5.67 -3.62
CA SER A 271 11.30 -6.97 -3.10
C SER A 271 11.19 -6.89 -1.59
N GLU A 272 10.01 -7.21 -1.09
CA GLU A 272 9.75 -7.41 0.33
C GLU A 272 9.84 -8.91 0.60
N GLY A 273 10.95 -9.34 1.17
CA GLY A 273 11.11 -10.70 1.68
C GLY A 273 10.59 -10.82 3.11
N THR A 274 10.49 -12.04 3.62
CA THR A 274 10.09 -12.32 5.01
C THR A 274 10.96 -11.58 6.03
N ASN A 275 12.25 -11.41 5.70
CA ASN A 275 13.22 -10.86 6.62
C ASN A 275 13.60 -9.41 6.32
N PHE A 276 13.71 -9.07 5.04
CA PHE A 276 14.30 -7.82 4.60
C PHE A 276 13.55 -7.21 3.42
N VAL A 277 13.59 -5.89 3.37
CA VAL A 277 13.30 -5.15 2.15
C VAL A 277 14.61 -5.01 1.38
N THR A 278 14.60 -5.35 0.10
CA THR A 278 15.73 -5.10 -0.79
C THR A 278 15.26 -4.41 -2.06
N SER A 279 16.10 -3.50 -2.53
CA SER A 279 16.00 -2.88 -3.84
C SER A 279 17.36 -2.92 -4.51
N GLU A 280 17.39 -3.24 -5.80
CA GLU A 280 18.61 -3.10 -6.63
C GLU A 280 18.87 -1.64 -7.03
N GLU A 281 17.90 -0.75 -6.76
CA GLU A 281 18.04 0.69 -6.93
C GLU A 281 18.47 1.35 -5.62
N SER A 282 19.55 2.13 -5.71
CA SER A 282 20.06 3.00 -4.66
C SER A 282 20.69 4.24 -5.31
N LEU A 283 20.22 5.43 -4.95
CA LEU A 283 20.70 6.71 -5.44
C LEU A 283 21.82 7.22 -4.53
N ARG A 284 23.07 6.91 -4.89
CA ARG A 284 24.26 7.47 -4.21
C ARG A 284 24.45 8.93 -4.64
N VAL A 285 23.64 9.82 -4.08
CA VAL A 285 23.62 11.23 -4.45
C VAL A 285 24.27 12.08 -3.37
N SER A 286 24.96 13.16 -3.78
CA SER A 286 25.47 14.13 -2.83
C SER A 286 24.33 14.95 -2.24
N LEU A 287 24.50 15.41 -1.00
CA LEU A 287 23.51 16.24 -0.32
C LEU A 287 23.13 17.49 -1.14
N VAL A 288 24.11 18.11 -1.80
CA VAL A 288 23.90 19.31 -2.65
C VAL A 288 22.97 19.00 -3.83
N VAL A 289 23.14 17.84 -4.48
CA VAL A 289 22.28 17.43 -5.60
C VAL A 289 20.88 17.08 -5.10
N TRP A 290 20.81 16.39 -3.96
CA TRP A 290 19.54 16.04 -3.30
C TRP A 290 18.71 17.28 -2.92
N GLN A 291 19.35 18.30 -2.33
CA GLN A 291 18.71 19.57 -2.00
C GLN A 291 18.13 20.26 -3.23
N LYS A 292 18.91 20.34 -4.31
CA LYS A 292 18.46 20.93 -5.59
C LYS A 292 17.31 20.15 -6.20
N PHE A 293 17.34 18.81 -6.12
CA PHE A 293 16.26 17.96 -6.59
C PHE A 293 14.98 18.21 -5.77
N CYS A 294 15.07 18.18 -4.44
CA CYS A 294 13.93 18.41 -3.54
C CYS A 294 13.28 19.77 -3.77
N ALA A 295 14.08 20.82 -3.97
CA ALA A 295 13.58 22.18 -4.23
C ALA A 295 12.88 22.34 -5.59
N SER A 296 13.17 21.48 -6.56
CA SER A 296 12.64 21.61 -7.93
C SER A 296 11.43 20.69 -8.17
N CYS A 297 11.49 19.44 -7.68
CA CYS A 297 10.46 18.43 -7.94
C CYS A 297 9.39 18.45 -6.83
N LEU A 298 8.56 19.51 -6.81
CA LEU A 298 7.52 19.71 -5.80
C LEU A 298 6.22 18.95 -6.09
N ALA A 299 6.02 18.52 -7.34
CA ALA A 299 4.81 17.85 -7.81
C ALA A 299 4.71 16.37 -7.41
N LEU A 300 5.69 15.84 -6.69
CA LEU A 300 5.77 14.43 -6.31
C LEU A 300 4.51 13.97 -5.57
N ARG A 301 3.94 12.85 -6.01
CA ARG A 301 2.75 12.22 -5.42
C ARG A 301 3.06 11.02 -4.54
N GLU A 302 4.20 10.39 -4.78
CA GLU A 302 4.66 9.20 -4.10
C GLU A 302 6.19 9.17 -3.99
N PHE A 303 6.70 8.77 -2.83
CA PHE A 303 8.13 8.61 -2.59
C PHE A 303 8.42 7.47 -1.60
N SER A 304 9.55 6.78 -1.79
CA SER A 304 10.04 5.75 -0.87
C SER A 304 11.49 6.01 -0.50
N TRP A 305 11.79 5.96 0.80
CA TRP A 305 13.15 6.13 1.33
C TRP A 305 14.10 4.97 1.02
N ILE A 306 13.58 3.87 0.46
CA ILE A 306 14.36 2.68 0.12
C ILE A 306 15.55 2.98 -0.84
N ILE A 307 15.44 4.03 -1.64
CA ILE A 307 16.42 4.38 -2.67
C ILE A 307 17.40 5.48 -2.25
N VAL A 308 17.27 6.09 -1.07
CA VAL A 308 18.14 7.20 -0.62
C VAL A 308 18.72 6.92 0.77
N PRO A 309 19.77 7.65 1.20
CA PRO A 309 20.26 7.56 2.57
C PRO A 309 19.17 7.87 3.60
N PHE A 310 19.15 7.08 4.68
CA PHE A 310 18.24 7.26 5.82
C PHE A 310 18.95 8.10 6.89
N SER A 311 18.95 9.42 6.73
CA SER A 311 19.61 10.36 7.65
C SER A 311 18.92 11.73 7.71
N ASP A 312 19.18 12.47 8.80
CA ASP A 312 18.64 13.79 9.08
C ASP A 312 18.96 14.81 7.98
N ASP A 313 20.18 14.81 7.44
CA ASP A 313 20.55 15.71 6.33
C ASP A 313 19.61 15.57 5.12
N PHE A 314 19.22 14.33 4.81
CA PHE A 314 18.31 14.02 3.71
C PHE A 314 16.85 14.32 4.09
N PHE A 315 16.44 14.03 5.34
CA PHE A 315 15.12 14.35 5.87
C PHE A 315 14.86 15.86 5.87
N LEU A 316 15.78 16.65 6.39
CA LEU A 316 15.68 18.12 6.47
C LEU A 316 15.54 18.72 5.08
N SER A 317 16.43 18.35 4.16
CA SER A 317 16.41 18.82 2.76
C SER A 317 15.08 18.50 2.07
N PHE A 318 14.51 17.33 2.34
CA PHE A 318 13.22 16.92 1.79
C PHE A 318 12.04 17.63 2.48
N GLY A 319 12.06 17.78 3.80
CA GLY A 319 10.94 18.37 4.54
C GLY A 319 10.82 19.89 4.37
N HIS A 320 11.95 20.61 4.24
CA HIS A 320 11.92 22.05 3.97
C HIS A 320 11.34 22.41 2.60
N ALA A 321 11.51 21.54 1.60
CA ALA A 321 10.89 21.69 0.30
C ALA A 321 9.50 21.04 0.30
N VAL A 322 8.47 21.81 0.63
CA VAL A 322 7.08 21.32 0.77
C VAL A 322 6.60 20.64 -0.52
N LYS A 323 6.04 19.43 -0.37
CA LYS A 323 5.48 18.61 -1.45
C LYS A 323 3.97 18.55 -1.30
N PRO A 324 3.24 19.56 -1.84
CA PRO A 324 1.81 19.74 -1.57
C PRO A 324 0.93 18.63 -2.13
N PHE A 325 1.43 17.80 -3.04
CA PHE A 325 0.66 16.73 -3.67
C PHE A 325 1.09 15.32 -3.26
N LEU A 326 2.04 15.20 -2.31
CA LEU A 326 2.55 13.91 -1.88
C LEU A 326 1.53 13.18 -1.03
N THR A 327 0.99 12.09 -1.56
CA THR A 327 -0.09 11.32 -0.93
C THR A 327 0.38 10.00 -0.34
N ARG A 328 1.51 9.46 -0.80
CA ARG A 328 2.07 8.17 -0.37
C ARG A 328 3.54 8.33 0.00
N LEU A 329 3.89 7.97 1.23
CA LEU A 329 5.27 7.98 1.71
C LEU A 329 5.60 6.61 2.30
N GLN A 330 6.73 6.03 1.89
CA GLN A 330 7.30 4.85 2.52
C GLN A 330 8.63 5.20 3.18
N LEU A 331 8.74 4.88 4.47
CA LEU A 331 9.98 4.99 5.25
C LEU A 331 10.51 3.57 5.46
N ALA A 332 11.47 3.18 4.63
CA ALA A 332 12.07 1.86 4.67
C ALA A 332 13.56 1.98 4.33
N TYR A 333 14.37 1.08 4.89
CA TYR A 333 15.77 0.95 4.52
C TYR A 333 16.00 -0.23 3.57
N ASN A 334 16.92 -0.06 2.64
CA ASN A 334 17.33 -1.11 1.74
C ASN A 334 18.56 -1.82 2.29
N THR A 335 18.43 -3.09 2.65
CA THR A 335 19.54 -3.90 3.19
C THR A 335 20.62 -4.25 2.17
N ARG A 336 20.33 -4.09 0.87
CA ARG A 336 21.33 -4.15 -0.21
C ARG A 336 21.91 -2.79 -0.55
N SER A 337 21.51 -1.75 0.16
CA SER A 337 21.99 -0.40 -0.09
C SER A 337 23.45 -0.27 0.33
N PRO A 338 24.22 0.57 -0.37
CA PRO A 338 25.53 0.97 0.08
C PRO A 338 25.58 1.95 1.25
N PHE A 339 24.43 2.41 1.73
CA PHE A 339 24.37 3.39 2.82
C PHE A 339 24.48 2.67 4.15
N HIS A 340 25.44 3.08 4.97
CA HIS A 340 25.51 2.66 6.36
C HIS A 340 24.42 3.39 7.16
N ILE A 341 23.68 2.66 7.99
CA ILE A 341 22.86 3.28 9.02
C ILE A 341 23.71 3.39 10.28
N ARG A 342 23.81 4.61 10.82
CA ARG A 342 24.43 4.88 12.11
C ARG A 342 23.40 5.48 13.05
N ARG A 343 23.30 4.97 14.27
CA ARG A 343 22.51 5.61 15.33
C ARG A 343 23.07 7.02 15.53
N ASN A 344 22.17 7.98 15.74
CA ASN A 344 22.41 9.43 15.82
C ASN A 344 22.49 10.18 14.50
N GLU A 345 22.53 9.52 13.33
CA GLU A 345 22.41 10.22 12.03
C GLU A 345 20.95 10.42 11.62
N TYR A 346 19.99 9.93 12.41
CA TYR A 346 18.56 10.16 12.21
C TYR A 346 17.84 10.43 13.54
N SER A 347 16.80 11.25 13.52
CA SER A 347 16.04 11.67 14.70
C SER A 347 14.54 11.81 14.45
N THR A 348 13.75 11.75 15.52
CA THR A 348 12.31 12.06 15.49
C THR A 348 12.05 13.48 14.98
N GLY A 349 12.90 14.43 15.38
CA GLY A 349 12.77 15.84 15.00
C GLY A 349 12.85 16.05 13.48
N ALA A 350 13.83 15.44 12.81
CA ALA A 350 13.94 15.57 11.36
C ALA A 350 12.81 14.85 10.62
N LEU A 351 12.34 13.70 11.12
CA LEU A 351 11.17 13.04 10.56
C LEU A 351 9.91 13.90 10.69
N ASN A 352 9.74 14.63 11.80
CA ASN A 352 8.64 15.57 11.97
C ASN A 352 8.69 16.69 10.92
N ILE A 353 9.89 17.15 10.54
CA ILE A 353 10.09 18.13 9.46
C ILE A 353 9.68 17.53 8.09
N VAL A 354 9.96 16.24 7.84
CA VAL A 354 9.46 15.54 6.65
C VAL A 354 7.93 15.51 6.60
N LEU A 355 7.28 15.22 7.73
CA LEU A 355 5.82 15.20 7.85
C LEU A 355 5.22 16.60 7.61
N ALA A 356 5.83 17.64 8.19
CA ALA A 356 5.45 19.03 7.93
C ALA A 356 5.57 19.41 6.45
N GLY A 357 6.57 18.87 5.75
CA GLY A 357 6.73 19.02 4.30
C GLY A 357 5.70 18.28 3.45
N CYS A 358 4.85 17.42 4.02
CA CYS A 358 3.91 16.55 3.30
C CYS A 358 2.44 16.72 3.76
N PRO A 359 1.81 17.90 3.56
CA PRO A 359 0.48 18.18 4.11
C PRO A 359 -0.66 17.35 3.49
N ALA A 360 -0.47 16.88 2.25
CA ALA A 360 -1.47 16.07 1.53
C ALA A 360 -1.32 14.55 1.76
N LEU A 361 -0.48 14.12 2.70
CA LEU A 361 -0.19 12.72 2.95
C LEU A 361 -1.46 11.95 3.33
N LYS A 362 -1.73 10.86 2.61
CA LYS A 362 -2.87 9.96 2.82
C LYS A 362 -2.43 8.60 3.33
N HIS A 363 -1.26 8.12 2.92
CA HIS A 363 -0.77 6.80 3.23
C HIS A 363 0.70 6.86 3.67
N LEU A 364 0.97 6.38 4.89
CA LEU A 364 2.31 6.24 5.43
C LEU A 364 2.58 4.76 5.74
N ASP A 365 3.66 4.22 5.18
CA ASP A 365 4.15 2.86 5.45
C ASP A 365 5.59 2.92 5.99
N ILE A 366 5.79 2.47 7.21
CA ILE A 366 7.09 2.40 7.89
C ILE A 366 7.46 0.92 7.98
N VAL A 367 8.58 0.55 7.37
CA VAL A 367 9.07 -0.83 7.33
C VAL A 367 10.44 -0.91 7.99
N LEU A 368 10.44 -1.54 9.16
CA LEU A 368 11.62 -1.78 9.99
C LEU A 368 12.11 -3.22 9.80
N HIS A 369 13.37 -3.49 10.11
CA HIS A 369 13.95 -4.84 10.07
C HIS A 369 14.21 -5.34 11.48
N ARG A 370 14.36 -6.66 11.64
CA ARG A 370 14.90 -7.35 12.82
C ARG A 370 16.09 -8.17 12.36
N LEU A 371 17.30 -7.78 12.73
CA LEU A 371 18.50 -8.58 12.47
C LEU A 371 18.69 -9.62 13.57
N GLN A 372 19.06 -10.81 13.15
CA GLN A 372 19.70 -11.78 14.02
C GLN A 372 21.20 -11.55 14.06
N PRO A 373 21.89 -11.99 15.13
CA PRO A 373 23.35 -11.93 15.21
C PRO A 373 24.09 -12.63 14.05
N CYS A 374 23.42 -13.54 13.31
CA CYS A 374 23.98 -14.15 12.11
C CYS A 374 23.82 -13.28 10.86
N ASP A 375 22.88 -12.33 10.85
CA ASP A 375 22.62 -11.46 9.69
C ASP A 375 23.69 -10.38 9.54
N THR A 376 24.33 -9.95 10.64
CA THR A 376 25.45 -9.00 10.60
C THR A 376 26.68 -9.55 9.88
N LEU A 377 26.82 -10.89 9.79
CA LEU A 377 27.88 -11.55 9.01
C LEU A 377 27.58 -11.54 7.50
N LEU A 378 26.30 -11.53 7.11
CA LEU A 378 25.87 -11.53 5.72
C LEU A 378 25.70 -10.11 5.14
N TYR A 379 25.46 -9.13 6.02
CA TYR A 379 25.21 -7.74 5.67
C TYR A 379 26.11 -6.80 6.48
N PRO A 380 27.42 -6.74 6.20
CA PRO A 380 28.38 -5.94 6.95
C PRO A 380 28.14 -4.42 6.84
N GLN A 381 27.26 -3.98 5.95
CA GLN A 381 26.90 -2.57 5.75
C GLN A 381 25.82 -2.10 6.72
N ILE A 382 25.19 -3.03 7.44
CA ILE A 382 24.23 -2.71 8.49
C ILE A 382 25.01 -2.66 9.81
N ASP A 383 25.78 -1.58 9.99
CA ASP A 383 26.49 -1.33 11.25
C ASP A 383 25.49 -1.29 12.41
N GLU A 384 24.36 -0.58 12.22
CA GLU A 384 23.26 -0.51 13.17
C GLU A 384 21.89 -0.52 12.46
N MET A 385 20.85 -0.96 13.15
CA MET A 385 19.48 -0.94 12.62
C MET A 385 18.83 0.44 12.83
N ILE A 386 17.79 0.75 12.04
CA ILE A 386 16.90 1.87 12.38
C ILE A 386 16.32 1.59 13.77
N ASP A 387 16.59 2.49 14.70
CA ASP A 387 16.07 2.46 16.05
C ASP A 387 14.54 2.68 16.00
N PRO A 388 13.72 1.68 16.39
CA PRO A 388 12.27 1.84 16.43
C PRO A 388 11.82 2.98 17.35
N THR A 389 12.65 3.38 18.33
CA THR A 389 12.31 4.44 19.28
C THR A 389 12.17 5.82 18.66
N VAL A 390 12.70 6.02 17.45
CA VAL A 390 12.53 7.26 16.69
C VAL A 390 11.08 7.47 16.25
N PHE A 391 10.32 6.39 16.07
CA PHE A 391 8.87 6.44 15.83
C PHE A 391 8.12 6.38 17.16
N ASN A 392 8.13 7.47 17.92
CA ASN A 392 7.55 7.58 19.26
C ASN A 392 6.21 8.34 19.29
N ASP A 393 5.75 8.68 20.49
CA ASP A 393 4.55 9.51 20.70
C ASP A 393 4.64 10.88 20.01
N ASP A 394 5.80 11.54 20.05
CA ASP A 394 5.97 12.86 19.42
C ASP A 394 5.88 12.77 17.90
N PHE A 395 6.39 11.68 17.31
CA PHE A 395 6.17 11.36 15.90
C PHE A 395 4.68 11.20 15.58
N CYS A 396 3.93 10.47 16.41
CA CYS A 396 2.50 10.25 16.21
C CYS A 396 1.69 11.55 16.32
N VAL A 397 2.05 12.43 17.26
CA VAL A 397 1.43 13.75 17.42
C VAL A 397 1.71 14.63 16.20
N ALA A 398 2.99 14.75 15.80
CA ALA A 398 3.39 15.53 14.63
C ALA A 398 2.71 15.02 13.35
N LEU A 399 2.58 13.70 13.19
CA LEU A 399 1.86 13.09 12.06
C LEU A 399 0.40 13.53 12.00
N THR A 400 -0.30 13.59 13.13
CA THR A 400 -1.70 14.03 13.15
C THR A 400 -1.86 15.53 12.97
N ASP A 401 -0.89 16.32 13.43
CA ASP A 401 -0.93 17.78 13.35
C ASP A 401 -0.59 18.27 11.93
N HIS A 402 0.41 17.66 11.30
CA HIS A 402 0.90 18.08 9.98
C HIS A 402 0.20 17.39 8.80
N CYS A 403 -0.38 16.20 8.98
CA CYS A 403 -1.01 15.42 7.91
C CYS A 403 -2.52 15.22 8.13
N PRO A 404 -3.36 16.27 7.98
CA PRO A 404 -4.81 16.17 8.23
C PRO A 404 -5.56 15.25 7.26
N GLN A 405 -4.91 14.88 6.14
CA GLN A 405 -5.45 14.01 5.09
C GLN A 405 -5.15 12.52 5.31
N LEU A 406 -4.45 12.16 6.38
CA LEU A 406 -3.98 10.80 6.62
C LEU A 406 -5.15 9.81 6.73
N ARG A 407 -5.09 8.74 5.92
CA ARG A 407 -6.09 7.67 5.83
C ARG A 407 -5.57 6.33 6.31
N SER A 408 -4.29 6.04 6.09
CA SER A 408 -3.65 4.80 6.55
C SER A 408 -2.26 5.03 7.13
N LEU A 409 -2.00 4.37 8.26
CA LEU A 409 -0.69 4.27 8.89
C LEU A 409 -0.34 2.78 9.08
N HIS A 410 0.82 2.39 8.58
CA HIS A 410 1.41 1.08 8.78
C HIS A 410 2.81 1.21 9.40
N ILE A 411 3.07 0.54 10.51
CA ILE A 411 4.39 0.42 11.13
C ILE A 411 4.64 -1.07 11.36
N ARG A 412 5.52 -1.66 10.55
CA ARG A 412 5.72 -3.11 10.44
C ARG A 412 7.19 -3.46 10.66
N MET A 413 7.47 -4.58 11.32
CA MET A 413 8.81 -5.13 11.46
C MET A 413 8.95 -6.44 10.69
N LEU A 414 9.84 -6.45 9.71
CA LEU A 414 10.29 -7.65 9.01
C LEU A 414 11.42 -8.33 9.78
N GLY A 415 11.67 -9.62 9.54
CA GLY A 415 12.76 -10.35 10.16
C GLY A 415 12.32 -11.62 10.88
N PRO A 416 13.21 -12.61 11.01
CA PRO A 416 12.89 -13.87 11.66
C PRO A 416 12.62 -13.60 13.14
N LEU A 417 11.46 -14.07 13.58
CA LEU A 417 10.94 -13.91 14.92
C LEU A 417 11.89 -14.57 15.93
N SER A 418 12.84 -13.82 16.50
CA SER A 418 13.79 -14.38 17.47
C SER A 418 13.03 -14.95 18.69
N ASN A 419 13.30 -16.22 19.01
CA ASN A 419 12.82 -16.88 20.23
C ASN A 419 13.67 -16.49 21.46
N ASN A 420 14.73 -15.68 21.25
CA ASN A 420 15.72 -15.45 22.27
C ASN A 420 15.19 -14.49 23.33
N ARG A 421 15.08 -14.97 24.58
CA ARG A 421 14.53 -14.23 25.72
C ARG A 421 15.39 -13.00 26.09
N ASN A 422 16.64 -12.97 25.65
CA ASN A 422 17.66 -12.00 26.09
C ASN A 422 17.90 -10.84 25.12
N ALA A 423 17.37 -10.87 23.89
CA ALA A 423 17.46 -9.74 22.96
C ALA A 423 16.42 -8.62 23.27
N ARG A 424 15.77 -8.67 24.45
CA ARG A 424 14.57 -7.90 24.80
C ARG A 424 14.80 -6.68 25.67
N VAL A 425 16.03 -6.15 25.77
CA VAL A 425 16.34 -5.09 26.73
C VAL A 425 16.44 -3.68 26.13
N LEU A 426 16.26 -3.49 24.81
CA LEU A 426 16.40 -2.15 24.20
C LEU A 426 15.19 -1.59 23.43
N SER A 427 14.09 -2.33 23.25
CA SER A 427 12.84 -1.75 22.71
C SER A 427 12.02 -1.18 23.88
N GLY A 428 12.44 -0.01 24.38
CA GLY A 428 11.54 0.83 25.17
C GLY A 428 10.37 1.21 24.28
N LYS A 429 9.22 0.56 24.48
CA LYS A 429 8.00 0.74 23.65
C LYS A 429 7.71 2.24 23.46
N SER A 430 8.00 2.75 22.28
CA SER A 430 8.07 4.18 21.99
C SER A 430 6.71 4.83 21.76
N ILE A 431 5.74 4.03 21.33
CA ILE A 431 4.35 4.45 21.11
C ILE A 431 3.51 3.96 22.30
N THR A 432 2.99 4.92 23.05
CA THR A 432 2.15 4.72 24.23
C THR A 432 0.73 5.23 23.99
N ASP A 433 -0.10 5.23 25.04
CA ASP A 433 -1.44 5.80 24.99
C ASP A 433 -1.47 7.25 24.50
N ARG A 434 -0.41 8.05 24.75
CA ARG A 434 -0.34 9.43 24.29
C ARG A 434 -0.33 9.52 22.76
N GLY A 435 0.56 8.79 22.09
CA GLY A 435 0.66 8.78 20.63
C GLY A 435 -0.58 8.16 19.98
N LEU A 436 -1.10 7.07 20.57
CA LEU A 436 -2.30 6.42 20.05
C LEU A 436 -3.56 7.29 20.23
N ALA A 437 -3.66 8.05 21.32
CA ALA A 437 -4.75 9.02 21.51
C ALA A 437 -4.67 10.14 20.48
N ALA A 438 -3.47 10.57 20.06
CA ALA A 438 -3.33 11.51 18.94
C ALA A 438 -3.86 10.90 17.64
N LEU A 439 -3.43 9.68 17.29
CA LEU A 439 -3.93 8.94 16.12
C LEU A 439 -5.45 8.72 16.16
N GLN A 440 -6.02 8.52 17.35
CA GLN A 440 -7.46 8.39 17.51
C GLN A 440 -8.21 9.66 17.05
N ARG A 441 -7.68 10.85 17.41
CA ARG A 441 -8.26 12.16 17.08
C ARG A 441 -8.18 12.50 15.60
N ALA A 442 -7.27 11.91 14.84
CA ALA A 442 -7.16 12.13 13.40
C ALA A 442 -8.48 11.80 12.68
N SER A 443 -9.06 12.81 12.03
CA SER A 443 -10.45 12.76 11.50
C SER A 443 -10.62 11.78 10.34
N ARG A 444 -9.61 11.67 9.48
CA ARG A 444 -9.65 10.87 8.24
C ARG A 444 -8.95 9.52 8.35
N LEU A 445 -8.32 9.22 9.50
CA LEU A 445 -7.54 8.01 9.71
C LEU A 445 -8.45 6.78 9.85
N SER A 446 -8.52 6.00 8.78
CA SER A 446 -9.36 4.81 8.65
C SER A 446 -8.62 3.51 8.98
N CYS A 447 -7.32 3.43 8.68
CA CYS A 447 -6.53 2.22 8.83
C CYS A 447 -5.29 2.47 9.69
N ILE A 448 -5.15 1.73 10.78
CA ILE A 448 -3.99 1.74 11.68
C ILE A 448 -3.50 0.31 11.81
N ASP A 449 -2.26 0.03 11.45
CA ASP A 449 -1.59 -1.25 11.70
C ASP A 449 -0.20 -0.96 12.28
N ILE A 450 -0.03 -1.20 13.59
CA ILE A 450 1.22 -0.89 14.30
C ILE A 450 1.68 -2.12 15.07
N GLU A 451 2.95 -2.47 14.88
CA GLU A 451 3.64 -3.51 15.63
C GLU A 451 4.38 -2.94 16.86
N GLU A 452 4.46 -3.74 17.94
CA GLU A 452 5.15 -3.40 19.20
C GLU A 452 4.59 -2.21 20.00
N VAL A 453 3.26 -2.13 20.12
CA VAL A 453 2.58 -1.04 20.86
C VAL A 453 2.49 -1.29 22.37
N ARG A 454 2.50 -0.21 23.18
CA ARG A 454 1.99 -0.21 24.55
C ARG A 454 0.64 0.51 24.60
N CYS A 455 -0.43 -0.21 24.86
CA CYS A 455 -1.74 0.39 25.09
C CYS A 455 -2.34 -0.06 26.42
N SER A 456 -3.10 0.82 27.07
CA SER A 456 -3.99 0.46 28.17
C SER A 456 -5.36 -0.01 27.66
N SER A 457 -6.12 -0.69 28.52
CA SER A 457 -7.52 -1.03 28.24
C SER A 457 -8.38 0.20 28.02
N ASN A 458 -8.16 1.26 28.81
CA ASN A 458 -8.90 2.52 28.73
C ASN A 458 -8.83 3.12 27.33
N LEU A 459 -7.64 3.12 26.70
CA LEU A 459 -7.47 3.61 25.34
C LEU A 459 -8.22 2.75 24.31
N ILE A 460 -8.16 1.41 24.43
CA ILE A 460 -8.95 0.54 23.53
C ILE A 460 -10.44 0.87 23.63
N LEU A 461 -10.92 1.14 24.83
CA LEU A 461 -12.29 1.57 25.07
C LEU A 461 -12.56 2.96 24.53
N THR A 462 -11.61 3.92 24.58
CA THR A 462 -11.80 5.21 23.91
C THR A 462 -11.93 5.03 22.41
N PHE A 463 -11.14 4.17 21.75
CA PHE A 463 -11.28 3.87 20.32
C PHE A 463 -12.67 3.32 19.96
N LEU A 464 -13.27 2.51 20.85
CA LEU A 464 -14.63 2.01 20.72
C LEU A 464 -15.70 3.09 21.00
N LYS A 465 -15.40 4.06 21.87
CA LYS A 465 -16.30 5.14 22.28
C LYS A 465 -16.23 6.37 21.37
N SER A 466 -15.19 6.54 20.54
CA SER A 466 -15.03 7.78 19.74
C SER A 466 -16.26 8.09 18.89
N ASP A 467 -16.81 9.27 19.12
CA ASP A 467 -18.15 9.67 18.72
C ASP A 467 -18.38 9.73 17.21
N THR A 468 -19.64 9.44 16.92
CA THR A 468 -20.40 9.34 15.68
C THR A 468 -20.60 10.64 14.89
N ASP A 469 -19.97 11.75 15.26
CA ASP A 469 -20.14 13.07 14.62
C ASP A 469 -19.28 13.25 13.35
N ARG A 470 -18.55 12.22 12.94
CA ARG A 470 -17.84 12.23 11.64
C ARG A 470 -18.84 11.95 10.52
N VAL A 471 -19.44 13.01 9.98
CA VAL A 471 -20.37 13.02 8.83
C VAL A 471 -19.76 12.43 7.52
N GLN A 472 -18.53 11.95 7.52
CA GLN A 472 -17.90 11.41 6.32
C GLN A 472 -18.30 9.95 6.09
N ALA A 473 -18.93 9.70 4.93
CA ALA A 473 -19.27 8.43 4.30
C ALA A 473 -18.65 7.16 4.93
N ALA A 474 -19.49 6.14 5.09
CA ALA A 474 -19.29 4.80 5.68
C ALA A 474 -18.01 4.02 5.28
N VAL A 475 -16.82 4.56 5.53
CA VAL A 475 -15.56 3.84 5.36
C VAL A 475 -15.29 3.05 6.64
N PRO A 476 -15.10 1.71 6.55
CA PRO A 476 -14.79 0.90 7.71
C PRO A 476 -13.48 1.36 8.36
N ARG A 477 -13.50 1.54 9.68
CA ARG A 477 -12.28 1.83 10.45
C ARG A 477 -11.64 0.52 10.87
N ARG A 478 -10.37 0.31 10.52
CA ARG A 478 -9.58 -0.88 10.86
C ARG A 478 -8.40 -0.48 11.73
N ILE A 479 -8.32 -1.06 12.92
CA ILE A 479 -7.26 -0.83 13.88
C ILE A 479 -6.65 -2.18 14.21
N THR A 480 -5.34 -2.32 14.02
CA THR A 480 -4.59 -3.55 14.27
C THR A 480 -3.38 -3.20 15.12
N PHE A 481 -3.34 -3.73 16.34
CA PHE A 481 -2.18 -3.66 17.21
C PHE A 481 -1.56 -5.05 17.32
N ARG A 482 -0.30 -5.14 16.91
CA ARG A 482 0.48 -6.38 16.89
C ARG A 482 1.52 -6.38 17.99
N GLU A 483 1.81 -7.56 18.51
CA GLU A 483 2.86 -7.76 19.52
C GLU A 483 2.73 -6.92 20.79
N LEU A 484 1.54 -6.91 21.40
CA LEU A 484 1.30 -6.26 22.70
C LEU A 484 2.17 -6.84 23.83
N GLY A 485 2.71 -8.04 23.63
CA GLY A 485 3.65 -8.68 24.54
C GLY A 485 2.98 -9.06 25.85
N VAL A 486 3.58 -8.66 26.97
CA VAL A 486 3.12 -8.99 28.34
C VAL A 486 1.80 -8.31 28.70
N CYS A 487 1.51 -7.14 28.14
CA CYS A 487 0.29 -6.38 28.41
C CYS A 487 -0.96 -7.01 27.77
N PHE A 488 -0.80 -7.98 26.86
CA PHE A 488 -1.92 -8.53 26.10
C PHE A 488 -3.01 -9.13 26.99
N GLY A 489 -2.63 -9.92 28.00
CA GLY A 489 -3.58 -10.59 28.90
C GLY A 489 -4.42 -9.58 29.69
N GLU A 490 -3.74 -8.66 30.37
CA GLU A 490 -4.35 -7.61 31.18
C GLU A 490 -5.27 -6.70 30.35
N VAL A 491 -4.79 -6.23 29.19
CA VAL A 491 -5.58 -5.38 28.30
C VAL A 491 -6.84 -6.10 27.82
N VAL A 492 -6.72 -7.35 27.37
CA VAL A 492 -7.86 -8.13 26.88
C VAL A 492 -8.86 -8.41 28.00
N GLN A 493 -8.38 -8.78 29.19
CA GLN A 493 -9.23 -9.05 30.35
C GLN A 493 -10.04 -7.81 30.73
N ASN A 494 -9.37 -6.68 30.96
CA ASN A 494 -10.02 -5.44 31.38
C ASN A 494 -11.00 -4.91 30.31
N VAL A 495 -10.66 -5.02 29.02
CA VAL A 495 -11.56 -4.61 27.93
C VAL A 495 -12.82 -5.47 27.89
N LEU A 496 -12.69 -6.80 28.02
CA LEU A 496 -13.84 -7.70 27.98
C LEU A 496 -14.70 -7.58 29.25
N GLU A 497 -14.10 -7.42 30.41
CA GLU A 497 -14.81 -7.23 31.68
C GLU A 497 -15.57 -5.89 31.71
N GLU A 498 -14.97 -4.78 31.25
CA GLU A 498 -15.66 -3.48 31.21
C GLU A 498 -16.82 -3.50 30.21
N LEU A 499 -16.65 -4.11 29.03
CA LEU A 499 -17.70 -4.22 28.02
C LEU A 499 -18.79 -5.25 28.40
N GLY A 500 -18.46 -6.26 29.21
CA GLY A 500 -19.39 -7.29 29.67
C GLY A 500 -20.12 -6.94 30.97
N SER A 501 -19.64 -5.96 31.75
CA SER A 501 -20.24 -5.59 33.04
C SER A 501 -21.57 -4.85 32.87
N LYS A 502 -22.62 -5.33 33.54
CA LYS A 502 -23.94 -4.67 33.64
C LYS A 502 -23.89 -3.32 34.39
N ALA A 503 -22.87 -3.13 35.22
CA ALA A 503 -22.71 -1.95 36.08
C ALA A 503 -21.83 -0.86 35.44
N ALA A 504 -21.23 -1.13 34.28
CA ALA A 504 -20.54 -0.07 33.56
C ALA A 504 -21.59 0.98 33.18
N PRO A 505 -21.37 2.28 33.48
CA PRO A 505 -22.15 3.36 32.90
C PRO A 505 -21.73 3.50 31.44
N ILE A 506 -21.85 2.41 30.66
CA ILE A 506 -21.97 2.48 29.22
C ILE A 506 -23.37 3.04 29.05
N SER A 507 -23.44 4.37 29.11
CA SER A 507 -24.57 5.09 28.58
C SER A 507 -24.86 4.44 27.23
N THR A 508 -26.04 3.87 27.14
CA THR A 508 -26.65 3.22 25.97
C THR A 508 -26.86 4.22 24.82
N LYS A 509 -26.03 5.25 24.71
CA LYS A 509 -26.06 6.29 23.71
C LYS A 509 -24.77 6.20 22.89
N ARG A 510 -24.89 5.48 21.78
CA ARG A 510 -24.05 5.51 20.57
C ARG A 510 -22.69 4.81 20.68
N LEU A 511 -22.71 3.48 20.66
CA LEU A 511 -21.62 2.75 19.97
C LEU A 511 -21.52 3.23 18.51
N VAL A 512 -20.31 3.14 17.95
CA VAL A 512 -19.98 3.59 16.60
C VAL A 512 -20.97 3.00 15.58
N LYS A 513 -21.82 3.86 14.99
CA LYS A 513 -22.71 3.46 13.86
C LYS A 513 -21.92 3.02 12.61
N MET A 514 -20.63 3.34 12.55
CA MET A 514 -19.75 2.97 11.45
C MET A 514 -19.18 1.55 11.60
N PRO A 515 -18.88 0.85 10.49
CA PRO A 515 -18.21 -0.43 10.55
C PRO A 515 -16.80 -0.26 11.16
N LEU A 516 -16.52 -0.95 12.26
CA LEU A 516 -15.25 -0.88 13.00
C LEU A 516 -14.71 -2.30 13.18
N VAL A 517 -13.39 -2.45 13.03
CA VAL A 517 -12.63 -3.65 13.42
C VAL A 517 -11.43 -3.22 14.24
N LEU A 518 -11.28 -3.81 15.41
CA LEU A 518 -10.14 -3.64 16.30
C LEU A 518 -9.54 -5.02 16.59
N SER A 519 -8.32 -5.23 16.12
CA SER A 519 -7.58 -6.48 16.26
C SER A 519 -6.39 -6.29 17.19
N LEU A 520 -6.39 -6.99 18.31
CA LEU A 520 -5.29 -7.07 19.26
C LEU A 520 -4.58 -8.41 19.10
N SER A 521 -3.26 -8.43 19.01
CA SER A 521 -2.52 -9.69 18.90
C SER A 521 -1.22 -9.68 19.70
N SER A 522 -0.80 -10.89 20.08
CA SER A 522 0.46 -11.15 20.77
C SER A 522 0.99 -12.51 20.32
N ARG A 523 2.25 -12.57 19.87
CA ARG A 523 2.90 -13.82 19.47
C ARG A 523 2.85 -14.89 20.54
N ARG A 524 3.12 -14.48 21.78
CA ARG A 524 3.06 -15.39 22.93
C ARG A 524 1.62 -15.75 23.26
N GLY A 525 0.65 -14.93 22.87
CA GLY A 525 -0.72 -15.04 23.34
C GLY A 525 -0.79 -14.98 24.87
N TYR A 526 -1.98 -15.23 25.38
CA TYR A 526 -2.24 -15.34 26.81
C TYR A 526 -3.21 -16.49 27.06
N VAL A 527 -3.06 -17.15 28.20
CA VAL A 527 -3.86 -18.31 28.57
C VAL A 527 -5.05 -17.82 29.37
N PHE A 528 -6.25 -18.02 28.83
CA PHE A 528 -7.51 -17.70 29.50
C PHE A 528 -8.23 -18.99 29.89
N GLY A 529 -9.00 -18.95 30.98
CA GLY A 529 -9.94 -20.02 31.30
C GLY A 529 -11.02 -20.09 30.23
N ARG A 530 -11.32 -21.29 29.72
CA ARG A 530 -12.39 -21.50 28.74
C ARG A 530 -13.74 -21.08 29.30
N ASN A 531 -14.02 -21.45 30.56
CA ASN A 531 -15.24 -21.03 31.25
C ASN A 531 -15.34 -19.51 31.34
N TRP A 532 -14.23 -18.81 31.65
CA TRP A 532 -14.21 -17.35 31.68
C TRP A 532 -14.53 -16.75 30.30
N LEU A 533 -13.96 -17.27 29.20
CA LEU A 533 -14.28 -16.81 27.84
C LEU A 533 -15.75 -17.04 27.47
N VAL A 534 -16.33 -18.18 27.88
CA VAL A 534 -17.75 -18.49 27.67
C VAL A 534 -18.63 -17.55 28.49
N THR A 535 -18.28 -17.28 29.76
CA THR A 535 -18.99 -16.31 30.61
C THR A 535 -18.95 -14.90 30.01
N MET A 536 -17.77 -14.46 29.53
CA MET A 536 -17.63 -13.17 28.86
C MET A 536 -18.45 -13.11 27.56
N GLN A 537 -18.52 -14.21 26.81
CA GLN A 537 -19.38 -14.29 25.62
C GLN A 537 -20.86 -14.11 25.97
N GLN A 538 -21.34 -14.80 27.00
CA GLN A 538 -22.72 -14.67 27.47
C GLN A 538 -23.02 -13.25 27.98
N ALA A 539 -22.09 -12.65 28.73
CA ALA A 539 -22.19 -11.27 29.18
C ALA A 539 -22.29 -10.30 28.00
N PHE A 540 -21.43 -10.45 26.98
CA PHE A 540 -21.47 -9.64 25.77
C PHE A 540 -22.79 -9.77 24.99
N GLN A 541 -23.34 -10.98 24.90
CA GLN A 541 -24.63 -11.22 24.23
C GLN A 541 -25.80 -10.57 25.00
N GLN A 542 -25.70 -10.50 26.32
CA GLN A 542 -26.68 -9.77 27.15
C GLN A 542 -26.52 -8.25 26.99
N THR A 543 -25.29 -7.73 26.93
CA THR A 543 -25.03 -6.29 26.80
C THR A 543 -25.33 -5.77 25.38
N PHE A 544 -25.07 -6.56 24.34
CA PHE A 544 -25.26 -6.19 22.93
C PHE A 544 -26.19 -7.18 22.19
N PRO A 545 -27.48 -7.25 22.54
CA PRO A 545 -28.41 -8.26 22.00
C PRO A 545 -28.65 -8.11 20.49
N ASN A 546 -28.53 -6.88 19.96
CA ASN A 546 -28.67 -6.60 18.52
C ASN A 546 -27.40 -6.93 17.72
N GLY A 547 -26.33 -7.34 18.40
CA GLY A 547 -25.03 -7.63 17.78
C GLY A 547 -24.27 -6.39 17.32
N ASP A 548 -24.54 -5.24 17.94
CA ASP A 548 -23.89 -3.94 17.66
C ASP A 548 -22.38 -3.99 17.84
N LEU A 549 -21.89 -4.82 18.76
CA LEU A 549 -20.48 -5.13 18.96
C LEU A 549 -20.32 -6.62 19.23
N ARG A 550 -19.35 -7.22 18.56
CA ARG A 550 -19.01 -8.65 18.63
C ARG A 550 -17.53 -8.81 18.90
N PHE A 551 -17.15 -9.93 19.49
CA PHE A 551 -15.74 -10.31 19.60
C PHE A 551 -15.48 -11.71 19.07
N ALA A 552 -14.27 -11.96 18.61
CA ALA A 552 -13.77 -13.28 18.23
C ALA A 552 -12.38 -13.50 18.82
N ALA A 553 -12.18 -14.61 19.52
CA ALA A 553 -10.90 -14.99 20.09
C ALA A 553 -10.26 -16.10 19.24
N PHE A 554 -9.07 -15.85 18.70
CA PHE A 554 -8.31 -16.80 17.90
C PHE A 554 -7.30 -17.52 18.79
N CYS A 555 -7.50 -18.83 18.94
CA CYS A 555 -6.76 -19.69 19.83
C CYS A 555 -5.95 -20.72 19.05
N THR A 556 -4.71 -21.00 19.45
CA THR A 556 -3.91 -22.05 18.80
C THR A 556 -4.29 -23.45 19.26
N SER A 557 -4.41 -24.37 18.30
CA SER A 557 -4.66 -25.79 18.54
C SER A 557 -3.37 -26.58 18.89
N GLU A 558 -3.59 -27.58 19.75
CA GLU A 558 -2.79 -28.63 20.39
C GLU A 558 -1.32 -28.97 20.04
N LYS A 559 -0.68 -28.59 18.92
CA LYS A 559 0.49 -29.39 18.45
C LYS A 559 1.92 -28.94 18.80
N ASP A 560 2.20 -27.67 19.12
CA ASP A 560 3.60 -27.16 19.06
C ASP A 560 4.24 -26.64 20.35
N THR A 561 3.63 -26.77 21.54
CA THR A 561 4.02 -25.91 22.68
C THR A 561 4.66 -26.55 23.91
N PHE A 562 5.31 -27.71 23.82
CA PHE A 562 6.22 -28.17 24.87
C PHE A 562 7.54 -28.73 24.33
N ARG A 563 8.49 -27.83 24.02
CA ARG A 563 9.91 -28.13 24.25
C ARG A 563 10.21 -27.68 25.68
N THR A 564 10.29 -28.63 26.59
CA THR A 564 10.65 -28.42 27.99
C THR A 564 12.09 -27.90 28.08
N SER A 565 12.27 -26.58 28.15
CA SER A 565 13.53 -26.03 28.65
C SER A 565 13.55 -26.22 30.17
N SER A 566 14.50 -27.02 30.65
CA SER A 566 14.77 -27.26 32.07
C SER A 566 14.81 -25.94 32.85
N CYS A 567 13.90 -25.74 33.80
CA CYS A 567 13.84 -24.56 34.65
C CYS A 567 13.73 -25.01 36.11
N SER A 568 14.55 -24.44 36.99
CA SER A 568 14.91 -24.94 38.32
C SER A 568 14.04 -24.43 39.50
N SER A 569 12.83 -23.94 39.25
CA SER A 569 11.92 -23.46 40.30
C SER A 569 10.74 -24.40 40.54
N LEU A 570 10.62 -24.89 41.78
CA LEU A 570 9.60 -25.84 42.24
C LEU A 570 8.16 -25.29 42.09
N GLU A 571 7.98 -23.98 42.23
CA GLU A 571 6.67 -23.32 42.08
C GLU A 571 6.25 -23.23 40.61
N LEU A 572 7.21 -22.91 39.74
CA LEU A 572 7.01 -22.88 38.29
C LEU A 572 6.69 -24.29 37.76
N GLU A 573 7.33 -25.33 38.31
CA GLU A 573 7.04 -26.72 37.94
C GLU A 573 5.63 -27.15 38.35
N LYS A 574 5.17 -26.76 39.55
CA LYS A 574 3.78 -26.99 39.99
C LYS A 574 2.79 -26.24 39.10
N MET A 575 3.03 -24.97 38.79
CA MET A 575 2.22 -24.18 37.87
C MET A 575 2.15 -24.79 36.47
N VAL A 576 3.29 -25.21 35.91
CA VAL A 576 3.36 -25.87 34.61
C VAL A 576 2.57 -27.19 34.64
N LYS A 577 2.74 -28.04 35.66
CA LYS A 577 1.97 -29.29 35.80
C LYS A 577 0.46 -29.06 35.94
N THR A 578 0.03 -27.97 36.58
CA THR A 578 -1.40 -27.60 36.70
C THR A 578 -1.94 -27.06 35.38
N LEU A 579 -1.20 -26.16 34.72
CA LEU A 579 -1.57 -25.63 33.40
C LEU A 579 -1.62 -26.73 32.35
N THR A 580 -0.64 -27.64 32.32
CA THR A 580 -0.65 -28.80 31.40
C THR A 580 -1.86 -29.69 31.64
N ARG A 581 -2.24 -29.97 32.90
CA ARG A 581 -3.45 -30.73 33.22
C ARG A 581 -4.74 -30.01 32.79
N ALA A 582 -4.85 -28.71 33.04
CA ALA A 582 -5.98 -27.90 32.60
C ALA A 582 -6.05 -27.80 31.06
N TRP A 583 -4.91 -27.78 30.38
CA TRP A 583 -4.84 -27.70 28.92
C TRP A 583 -5.26 -29.02 28.27
N VAL A 584 -4.83 -30.17 28.81
CA VAL A 584 -5.24 -31.52 28.38
C VAL A 584 -6.75 -31.76 28.58
N ARG A 585 -7.34 -31.15 29.61
CA ARG A 585 -8.80 -31.19 29.84
C ARG A 585 -9.59 -30.21 28.96
N GLY A 586 -8.90 -29.32 28.23
CA GLY A 586 -9.53 -28.25 27.45
C GLY A 586 -10.12 -27.12 28.29
N ASP A 587 -9.73 -27.00 29.56
CA ASP A 587 -10.22 -25.99 30.51
C ASP A 587 -9.59 -24.61 30.29
N VAL A 588 -8.47 -24.55 29.58
CA VAL A 588 -7.75 -23.31 29.25
C VAL A 588 -7.47 -23.20 27.75
N LEU A 589 -7.47 -21.96 27.25
CA LEU A 589 -7.24 -21.65 25.86
C LEU A 589 -6.16 -20.57 25.73
N ARG A 590 -5.18 -20.83 24.87
CA ARG A 590 -4.16 -19.83 24.52
C ARG A 590 -4.66 -18.95 23.40
N VAL A 591 -5.15 -17.77 23.76
CA VAL A 591 -5.60 -16.75 22.81
C VAL A 591 -4.38 -15.98 22.30
N LYS A 592 -4.12 -16.01 21.00
CA LYS A 592 -3.06 -15.19 20.38
C LYS A 592 -3.57 -13.88 19.82
N ARG A 593 -4.86 -13.83 19.50
CA ARG A 593 -5.47 -12.68 18.85
C ARG A 593 -6.93 -12.53 19.28
N LEU A 594 -7.32 -11.31 19.59
CA LEU A 594 -8.70 -10.90 19.87
C LEU A 594 -9.11 -9.91 18.78
N ILE A 595 -10.30 -10.11 18.21
CA ILE A 595 -10.90 -9.17 17.25
C ILE A 595 -12.23 -8.68 17.82
N LEU A 596 -12.38 -7.37 17.98
CA LEU A 596 -13.64 -6.70 18.25
C LEU A 596 -14.17 -6.10 16.95
N TYR A 597 -15.44 -6.28 16.63
CA TYR A 597 -16.01 -5.78 15.38
C TYR A 597 -17.50 -5.48 15.47
N THR A 598 -17.96 -4.48 14.71
CA THR A 598 -19.38 -4.10 14.63
C THR A 598 -20.10 -4.71 13.42
N ASN A 599 -19.38 -4.99 12.34
CA ASN A 599 -19.94 -5.59 11.12
C ASN A 599 -18.96 -6.56 10.45
N LEU A 600 -19.45 -7.68 9.91
CA LEU A 600 -18.66 -8.63 9.12
C LEU A 600 -18.09 -8.01 7.85
N SER A 601 -18.73 -6.96 7.30
CA SER A 601 -18.22 -6.23 6.13
C SER A 601 -16.93 -5.46 6.39
N ALA A 602 -16.61 -5.18 7.66
CA ALA A 602 -15.41 -4.45 8.06
C ALA A 602 -14.19 -5.36 8.24
N LEU A 603 -14.41 -6.67 8.37
CA LEU A 603 -13.36 -7.69 8.46
C LEU A 603 -12.69 -7.90 7.11
N ASP A 604 -11.43 -8.34 7.12
CA ASP A 604 -10.80 -8.74 5.87
C ASP A 604 -11.40 -10.02 5.28
N LYS A 605 -11.10 -10.28 4.01
CA LYS A 605 -11.68 -11.42 3.27
C LYS A 605 -11.40 -12.76 3.95
N GLN A 606 -10.24 -12.92 4.58
CA GLN A 606 -9.83 -14.16 5.23
C GLN A 606 -10.53 -14.34 6.58
N GLU A 607 -10.50 -13.31 7.43
CA GLU A 607 -11.20 -13.24 8.72
C GLU A 607 -12.70 -13.45 8.56
N ARG A 608 -13.28 -12.74 7.60
CA ARG A 608 -14.69 -12.86 7.24
C ARG A 608 -15.03 -14.28 6.85
N HIS A 609 -14.24 -14.90 5.98
CA HIS A 609 -14.48 -16.27 5.55
C HIS A 609 -14.33 -17.29 6.69
N VAL A 610 -13.33 -17.13 7.57
CA VAL A 610 -13.16 -17.99 8.76
C VAL A 610 -14.35 -17.86 9.72
N LEU A 611 -14.80 -16.63 9.98
CA LEU A 611 -15.91 -16.36 10.88
C LEU A 611 -17.26 -16.76 10.27
N GLU A 612 -17.51 -16.50 8.98
CA GLU A 612 -18.73 -16.92 8.29
C GLU A 612 -18.87 -18.44 8.24
N ARG A 613 -17.77 -19.19 8.08
CA ARG A 613 -17.80 -20.65 8.22
C ARG A 613 -18.20 -21.05 9.63
N LYS A 614 -17.54 -20.52 10.67
CA LYS A 614 -17.81 -20.95 12.05
C LYS A 614 -19.19 -20.55 12.56
N ILE A 615 -19.70 -19.37 12.20
CA ILE A 615 -21.04 -18.90 12.59
C ILE A 615 -22.14 -19.82 12.02
N LYS A 616 -21.92 -20.42 10.84
CA LYS A 616 -22.87 -21.38 10.24
C LYS A 616 -22.92 -22.73 10.98
N PHE A 617 -21.85 -23.12 11.68
CA PHE A 617 -21.72 -24.44 12.31
C PHE A 617 -21.71 -24.41 13.84
N SER A 618 -21.51 -23.26 14.48
CA SER A 618 -21.51 -23.13 15.94
C SER A 618 -21.83 -21.70 16.37
N SER A 619 -22.53 -21.55 17.50
CA SER A 619 -22.72 -20.26 18.19
C SER A 619 -21.48 -19.77 18.96
N SER A 620 -20.34 -20.46 18.79
CA SER A 620 -19.09 -20.18 19.50
C SER A 620 -18.23 -19.18 18.73
N TRP A 621 -17.92 -18.07 19.37
CA TRP A 621 -17.06 -17.00 18.82
C TRP A 621 -15.58 -17.24 19.14
N ILE A 622 -15.29 -18.42 19.70
CA ILE A 622 -13.94 -18.94 19.95
C ILE A 622 -13.49 -19.67 18.69
N VAL A 623 -12.56 -19.04 17.95
CA VAL A 623 -11.97 -19.58 16.73
C VAL A 623 -10.70 -20.34 17.09
N LEU A 624 -10.80 -21.65 17.25
CA LEU A 624 -9.62 -22.53 17.18
C LEU A 624 -9.02 -22.43 15.77
N THR A 625 -7.79 -21.92 15.67
CA THR A 625 -6.96 -21.98 14.46
C THR A 625 -6.15 -23.27 14.51
N GLU A 626 -6.37 -24.13 13.52
CA GLU A 626 -5.55 -25.33 13.30
C GLU A 626 -4.09 -24.98 13.01
#